data_AF-A0A383A588-F1
#
_entry.id   AF-A0A383A588-F1
#
_cell.length_a   1.000
_cell.length_b   1.000
_cell.length_c   1.000
_cell.angle_alpha   90.00
_cell.angle_beta   90.00
_cell.angle_gamma   90.00
#
_symmetry.space_group_name_H-M   'P 1'
#
loop_
_entity.id
_entity.type
_entity.pdbx_description
1 polymer ?
#
loop_
_entity_poly.entity_id
_entity_poly.type
_entity_poly.pdbx_seq_one_letter_code
_entity_poly.pdbx_strand_id
1 'polypeptide(L)'
;LGGLAAVLVSVPPVREAWQVGGFNMILCLFLIVLLIFAIRYILKNYRKSNKRNLGIALLIIIALIFLRLISSPAIESIEAVSPATTGFLGGLGLPIIFSWIVGALFAASIAYVIGKIALGLRADYLAIATLLISEIVIAVLKHEDWLARGVKNVIGLKRPVPYEVNLQTTDWFIRLIERLNTGSLSLITDVSEKQAVLKQLVIEGSTVFVKLCYAGLFAVVVIILLILTQKALYSPWGRMMRAIRDNEEAANA
;
A
#
# COMPACT_ATOMS: atom_id res chain seq x y z
N LEU A 1 0.05 -3.95 3.47
CA LEU A 1 0.18 -2.48 3.67
C LEU A 1 0.37 -1.71 2.37
N GLY A 2 1.38 -2.04 1.55
CA GLY A 2 1.55 -1.38 0.24
C GLY A 2 0.35 -1.56 -0.69
N GLY A 3 -0.21 -2.78 -0.77
CA GLY A 3 -1.45 -3.03 -1.53
C GLY A 3 -2.64 -2.23 -1.01
N LEU A 4 -2.84 -2.16 0.31
CA LEU A 4 -3.87 -1.32 0.94
C LEU A 4 -3.71 0.15 0.53
N ALA A 5 -2.49 0.70 0.56
CA ALA A 5 -2.23 2.07 0.12
C ALA A 5 -2.52 2.27 -1.38
N ALA A 6 -2.20 1.29 -2.23
CA ALA A 6 -2.53 1.33 -3.65
C ALA A 6 -4.04 1.48 -3.87
N VAL A 7 -4.85 0.72 -3.12
CA VAL A 7 -6.32 0.77 -3.20
C VAL A 7 -6.86 2.11 -2.69
N LEU A 8 -6.48 2.52 -1.48
CA LEU A 8 -6.99 3.73 -0.82
C LEU A 8 -6.58 5.03 -1.52
N VAL A 9 -5.44 5.05 -2.22
CA VAL A 9 -4.97 6.24 -2.91
C VAL A 9 -5.46 6.27 -4.36
N SER A 10 -5.40 5.15 -5.06
CA SER A 10 -5.43 5.16 -6.53
C SER A 10 -6.75 4.73 -7.15
N VAL A 11 -7.57 3.98 -6.41
CA VAL A 11 -8.91 3.65 -6.88
C VAL A 11 -9.81 4.88 -6.70
N PRO A 12 -10.63 5.25 -7.68
CA PRO A 12 -11.64 6.29 -7.49
C PRO A 12 -12.66 5.88 -6.41
N PRO A 13 -13.29 6.84 -5.72
CA PRO A 13 -14.28 6.53 -4.69
C PRO A 13 -15.53 5.90 -5.31
N VAL A 14 -15.98 4.77 -4.76
CA VAL A 14 -17.19 4.08 -5.22
C VAL A 14 -18.39 4.74 -4.57
N ARG A 15 -19.03 5.68 -5.28
CA ARG A 15 -20.13 6.51 -4.73
C ARG A 15 -21.29 5.68 -4.17
N GLU A 16 -21.63 4.58 -4.84
CA GLU A 16 -22.70 3.67 -4.42
C GLU A 16 -22.38 3.01 -3.07
N ALA A 17 -21.16 2.49 -2.89
CA ALA A 17 -20.71 1.91 -1.62
C ALA A 17 -20.71 2.95 -0.48
N TRP A 18 -20.30 4.19 -0.77
CA TRP A 18 -20.35 5.30 0.19
C TRP A 18 -21.76 5.70 0.59
N GLN A 19 -22.71 5.66 -0.34
CA GLN A 19 -24.11 5.98 -0.04
C GLN A 19 -24.76 4.95 0.87
N VAL A 20 -24.44 3.67 0.69
CA VAL A 20 -25.07 2.57 1.42
C VAL A 20 -24.44 2.38 2.81
N GLY A 21 -23.11 2.38 2.91
CA GLY A 21 -22.43 2.06 4.18
C GLY A 21 -21.49 3.14 4.73
N GLY A 22 -21.18 4.18 3.96
CA GLY A 22 -20.15 5.17 4.33
C GLY A 22 -20.46 5.92 5.63
N PHE A 23 -21.71 6.32 5.85
CA PHE A 23 -22.11 7.01 7.08
C PHE A 23 -21.94 6.14 8.33
N ASN A 24 -22.36 4.87 8.25
CA ASN A 24 -22.23 3.92 9.36
C ASN A 24 -20.76 3.65 9.69
N MET A 25 -19.88 3.57 8.68
CA MET A 25 -18.44 3.39 8.89
C MET A 25 -17.79 4.62 9.56
N ILE A 26 -18.19 5.84 9.17
CA ILE A 26 -17.73 7.07 9.86
C ILE A 26 -18.21 7.09 11.31
N LEU A 27 -19.45 6.67 11.56
CA LEU A 27 -20.01 6.60 12.91
C LEU A 27 -19.24 5.58 13.77
N CYS A 28 -18.88 4.42 13.22
CA CYS A 28 -18.00 3.45 13.88
C CYS A 28 -16.64 4.06 14.24
N LEU A 29 -16.02 4.82 13.34
CA LEU A 29 -14.77 5.51 13.63
C LEU A 29 -14.92 6.49 14.79
N PHE A 30 -16.01 7.26 14.82
CA PHE A 30 -16.31 8.19 15.91
C PHE A 30 -16.51 7.47 17.25
N LEU A 31 -17.22 6.33 17.25
CA LEU A 31 -17.39 5.50 18.46
C LEU A 31 -16.07 4.96 19.00
N ILE A 32 -15.15 4.53 18.12
CA ILE A 32 -13.80 4.10 18.53
C ILE A 32 -13.04 5.26 19.19
N VAL A 33 -13.05 6.45 18.57
CA VAL A 33 -12.40 7.63 19.12
C VAL A 33 -12.99 8.01 20.48
N LEU A 34 -14.32 8.02 20.60
CA LEU A 34 -15.03 8.30 21.84
C LEU A 34 -14.68 7.29 22.93
N LEU A 35 -14.61 5.99 22.60
CA LEU A 35 -14.18 4.93 23.52
C LEU A 35 -12.76 5.20 24.05
N ILE A 36 -11.81 5.56 23.19
CA ILE A 36 -10.42 5.88 23.60
C ILE A 36 -10.41 7.06 24.57
N PHE A 37 -11.17 8.13 24.27
CA PHE A 37 -11.28 9.29 25.15
C PHE A 37 -11.94 8.94 26.49
N ALA A 38 -13.00 8.15 26.48
CA ALA A 38 -13.69 7.71 27.69
C ALA A 38 -12.77 6.87 28.60
N ILE A 39 -12.02 5.91 28.02
CA ILE A 39 -11.03 5.13 28.77
C ILE A 39 -9.96 6.04 29.35
N ARG A 40 -9.41 6.98 28.55
CA ARG A 40 -8.36 7.89 29.02
C ARG A 40 -8.87 8.84 30.12
N TYR A 41 -10.11 9.29 30.03
CA TYR A 41 -10.76 10.08 31.06
C TYR A 41 -10.90 9.29 32.37
N ILE A 42 -11.37 8.04 32.31
CA ILE A 42 -11.47 7.16 33.50
C ILE A 42 -10.10 6.91 34.12
N LEU A 43 -9.08 6.64 33.30
CA LEU A 43 -7.71 6.43 33.77
C LEU A 43 -7.10 7.67 34.44
N LYS A 44 -7.46 8.88 33.96
CA LYS A 44 -6.97 10.15 34.51
C LYS A 44 -7.69 10.54 35.81
N ASN A 45 -9.01 10.37 35.87
CA ASN A 45 -9.82 10.90 36.98
C ASN A 45 -10.01 9.92 38.14
N TYR A 46 -9.87 8.61 37.93
CA TYR A 46 -10.07 7.60 38.97
C TYR A 46 -8.77 6.91 39.39
N ARG A 47 -8.57 6.82 40.71
CA ARG A 47 -7.44 6.09 41.32
C ARG A 47 -7.46 4.61 40.94
N LYS A 48 -6.28 3.97 40.94
CA LYS A 48 -6.15 2.54 40.66
C LYS A 48 -7.01 1.74 41.66
N SER A 49 -8.00 1.03 41.15
CA SER A 49 -8.90 0.17 41.93
C SER A 49 -9.48 -0.92 41.01
N ASN A 50 -9.81 -2.08 41.58
CA ASN A 50 -10.46 -3.16 40.84
C ASN A 50 -11.80 -2.73 40.24
N LYS A 51 -12.56 -1.87 40.94
CA LYS A 51 -13.83 -1.32 40.43
C LYS A 51 -13.65 -0.47 39.18
N ARG A 52 -12.56 0.29 39.10
CA ARG A 52 -12.21 1.09 37.91
C ARG A 52 -11.89 0.18 36.73
N ASN A 53 -11.08 -0.84 36.95
CA ASN A 53 -10.71 -1.78 35.89
C ASN A 53 -11.93 -2.59 35.41
N LEU A 54 -12.82 -3.00 36.32
CA LEU A 54 -14.10 -3.63 35.98
C LEU A 54 -14.97 -2.69 35.12
N GLY A 55 -15.08 -1.41 35.50
CA GLY A 55 -15.83 -0.41 34.73
C GLY A 55 -15.26 -0.20 33.32
N ILE A 56 -13.94 -0.16 33.17
CA ILE A 56 -13.28 -0.08 31.85
C ILE A 56 -13.57 -1.33 31.01
N ALA A 57 -13.49 -2.53 31.61
CA ALA A 57 -13.79 -3.77 30.90
C ALA A 57 -15.25 -3.79 30.41
N LEU A 58 -16.20 -3.39 31.26
CA LEU A 58 -17.62 -3.33 30.93
C LEU A 58 -17.88 -2.30 29.82
N LEU A 59 -17.24 -1.14 29.87
CA LEU A 59 -17.29 -0.12 28.82
C LEU A 59 -16.79 -0.66 27.47
N ILE A 60 -15.67 -1.38 27.46
CA ILE A 60 -15.12 -2.00 26.24
C ILE A 60 -16.09 -3.03 25.66
N ILE A 61 -16.67 -3.90 26.51
CA ILE A 61 -17.63 -4.91 26.07
C ILE A 61 -18.86 -4.25 25.43
N ILE A 62 -19.43 -3.23 26.09
CA ILE A 62 -20.58 -2.48 25.56
C ILE A 62 -20.21 -1.84 24.22
N ALA A 63 -19.07 -1.15 24.14
CA ALA A 63 -18.64 -0.49 22.92
C ALA A 63 -18.41 -1.47 21.77
N LEU A 64 -17.85 -2.67 22.04
CA LEU A 64 -17.67 -3.72 21.04
C LEU A 64 -19.01 -4.25 20.51
N ILE A 65 -20.02 -4.40 21.38
CA ILE A 65 -21.37 -4.80 20.95
C ILE A 65 -21.96 -3.74 20.02
N PHE A 66 -21.91 -2.46 20.41
CA PHE A 66 -22.39 -1.36 19.58
C PHE A 66 -21.66 -1.27 18.24
N LEU A 67 -20.33 -1.38 18.25
CA LEU A 67 -19.54 -1.38 17.03
C LEU A 67 -19.97 -2.50 16.09
N ARG A 68 -20.14 -3.73 16.61
CA ARG A 68 -20.54 -4.87 15.78
C ARG A 68 -21.94 -4.72 15.19
N LEU A 69 -22.89 -4.19 15.95
CA LEU A 69 -24.26 -3.97 15.47
C LEU A 69 -24.33 -2.95 14.34
N ILE A 70 -23.41 -1.98 14.30
CA ILE A 70 -23.39 -0.92 13.28
C ILE A 70 -22.49 -1.32 12.11
N SER A 71 -21.32 -1.91 12.38
CA SER A 71 -20.33 -2.25 11.36
C SER A 71 -20.75 -3.46 10.52
N SER A 72 -21.32 -4.51 11.12
CA SER A 72 -21.71 -5.72 10.38
C SER A 72 -22.68 -5.44 9.23
N PRO A 73 -23.84 -4.76 9.45
CA PRO A 73 -24.74 -4.46 8.34
C PRO A 73 -24.12 -3.48 7.33
N ALA A 74 -23.26 -2.55 7.78
CA ALA A 74 -22.57 -1.64 6.89
C ALA A 74 -21.60 -2.37 5.95
N ILE A 75 -20.80 -3.30 6.46
CA ILE A 75 -19.85 -4.11 5.69
C ILE A 75 -20.58 -4.95 4.65
N GLU A 76 -21.60 -5.70 5.06
CA GLU A 76 -22.40 -6.53 4.16
C GLU A 76 -23.05 -5.70 3.04
N SER A 77 -23.55 -4.52 3.38
CA SER A 77 -24.18 -3.62 2.42
C SER A 77 -23.18 -3.01 1.41
N ILE A 78 -21.94 -2.74 1.83
CA ILE A 78 -20.86 -2.26 0.96
C ILE A 78 -20.41 -3.38 0.02
N GLU A 79 -20.24 -4.59 0.54
CA GLU A 79 -19.80 -5.75 -0.24
C GLU A 79 -20.85 -6.21 -1.25
N ALA A 80 -22.13 -6.00 -0.96
CA ALA A 80 -23.23 -6.26 -1.88
C ALA A 80 -23.23 -5.34 -3.11
N VAL A 81 -22.55 -4.19 -3.07
CA VAL A 81 -22.45 -3.27 -4.23
C VAL A 81 -21.49 -3.85 -5.26
N SER A 82 -22.06 -4.49 -6.29
CA SER A 82 -21.32 -5.13 -7.39
C SER A 82 -20.15 -6.01 -6.90
N PRO A 83 -20.43 -7.17 -6.26
CA PRO A 83 -19.44 -7.97 -5.54
C PRO A 83 -18.22 -8.38 -6.37
N ALA A 84 -18.39 -8.50 -7.69
CA ALA A 84 -17.33 -8.88 -8.62
C ALA A 84 -16.32 -7.74 -8.88
N THR A 85 -16.74 -6.48 -8.87
CA THR A 85 -15.94 -5.35 -9.37
C THR A 85 -15.70 -4.25 -8.34
N THR A 86 -16.70 -3.83 -7.56
CA THR A 86 -16.63 -2.61 -6.71
C THR A 86 -17.15 -2.80 -5.29
N GLY A 87 -17.11 -4.03 -4.75
CA GLY A 87 -17.54 -4.34 -3.37
C GLY A 87 -16.62 -3.81 -2.26
N PHE A 88 -16.18 -2.55 -2.35
CA PHE A 88 -15.34 -1.85 -1.37
C PHE A 88 -15.53 -0.33 -1.53
N LEU A 89 -15.14 0.47 -0.54
CA LEU A 89 -15.39 1.92 -0.53
C LEU A 89 -14.63 2.71 -1.62
N GLY A 90 -13.57 2.16 -2.19
CA GLY A 90 -12.67 2.88 -3.07
C GLY A 90 -11.72 3.82 -2.31
N GLY A 91 -10.99 4.64 -3.08
CA GLY A 91 -9.94 5.52 -2.58
C GLY A 91 -10.08 6.96 -3.05
N LEU A 92 -8.95 7.69 -3.08
CA LEU A 92 -8.87 9.10 -3.48
C LEU A 92 -8.82 9.31 -5.00
N GLY A 93 -8.57 8.27 -5.80
CA GLY A 93 -8.42 8.37 -7.26
C GLY A 93 -7.15 9.08 -7.75
N LEU A 94 -6.12 9.19 -6.91
CA LEU A 94 -4.85 9.82 -7.24
C LEU A 94 -3.95 8.90 -8.10
N PRO A 95 -2.93 9.43 -8.80
CA PRO A 95 -1.95 8.61 -9.50
C PRO A 95 -1.26 7.60 -8.56
N ILE A 96 -1.04 6.38 -9.07
CA ILE A 96 -0.45 5.25 -8.31
C ILE A 96 0.91 5.56 -7.68
N ILE A 97 1.66 6.51 -8.22
CA ILE A 97 2.97 6.92 -7.67
C ILE A 97 2.81 7.46 -6.24
N PHE A 98 1.72 8.18 -5.94
CA PHE A 98 1.46 8.69 -4.60
C PHE A 98 1.19 7.56 -3.60
N SER A 99 0.67 6.42 -4.07
CA SER A 99 0.40 5.27 -3.22
C SER A 99 1.67 4.64 -2.66
N TRP A 100 2.81 4.80 -3.32
CA TRP A 100 4.10 4.30 -2.84
C TRP A 100 4.57 5.06 -1.61
N ILE A 101 4.41 6.38 -1.63
CA ILE A 101 4.76 7.25 -0.49
C ILE A 101 3.85 6.94 0.70
N VAL A 102 2.53 6.86 0.46
CA VAL A 102 1.57 6.51 1.52
C VAL A 102 1.81 5.10 2.05
N GLY A 103 2.14 4.14 1.17
CA GLY A 103 2.50 2.78 1.54
C GLY A 103 3.75 2.72 2.42
N ALA A 104 4.78 3.51 2.08
CA ALA A 104 5.99 3.65 2.90
C ALA A 104 5.68 4.25 4.28
N LEU A 105 4.82 5.27 4.35
CA LEU A 105 4.38 5.85 5.61
C LEU A 105 3.59 4.86 6.48
N PHE A 106 2.69 4.08 5.90
CA PHE A 106 1.95 3.03 6.61
C PHE A 106 2.89 1.94 7.14
N ALA A 107 3.82 1.47 6.32
CA ALA A 107 4.82 0.49 6.72
C ALA A 107 5.70 1.02 7.85
N ALA A 108 6.20 2.25 7.74
CA ALA A 108 7.03 2.88 8.77
C ALA A 108 6.26 3.08 10.08
N SER A 109 4.99 3.50 10.02
CA SER A 109 4.15 3.72 11.19
C SER A 109 3.92 2.42 11.97
N ILE A 110 3.56 1.33 11.26
CA ILE A 110 3.34 0.02 11.89
C ILE A 110 4.66 -0.54 12.41
N ALA A 111 5.74 -0.48 11.62
CA ALA A 111 7.06 -0.95 12.04
C ALA A 111 7.57 -0.22 13.30
N TYR A 112 7.33 1.10 13.42
CA TYR A 112 7.70 1.87 14.61
C TYR A 112 6.96 1.38 15.86
N VAL A 113 5.65 1.13 15.78
CA VAL A 113 4.86 0.62 16.91
C VAL A 113 5.34 -0.78 17.30
N ILE A 114 5.54 -1.67 16.33
CA ILE A 114 6.04 -3.03 16.57
C ILE A 114 7.42 -2.98 17.23
N GLY A 115 8.32 -2.16 16.70
CA GLY A 115 9.66 -1.95 17.25
C GLY A 115 9.60 -1.47 18.70
N LYS A 116 8.76 -0.47 19.00
CA LYS A 116 8.59 0.04 20.37
C LYS A 116 8.10 -1.01 21.36
N ILE A 117 7.25 -1.93 20.94
CA ILE A 117 6.73 -3.00 21.80
C ILE A 117 7.77 -4.11 21.99
N ALA A 118 8.56 -4.41 20.95
CA ALA A 118 9.51 -5.51 20.96
C ALA A 118 10.92 -5.15 21.47
N LEU A 119 11.23 -3.86 21.63
CA LEU A 119 12.48 -3.37 22.21
C LEU A 119 12.63 -3.90 23.65
N GLY A 120 13.66 -4.73 23.86
CA GLY A 120 13.97 -5.34 25.16
C GLY A 120 13.82 -6.87 25.20
N LEU A 121 13.31 -7.49 24.14
CA LEU A 121 13.32 -8.96 24.02
C LEU A 121 14.71 -9.47 23.61
N ARG A 122 15.07 -10.66 24.10
CA ARG A 122 16.24 -11.41 23.60
C ARG A 122 16.06 -11.70 22.11
N ALA A 123 17.16 -11.82 21.34
CA ALA A 123 17.14 -12.00 19.88
C ALA A 123 16.16 -13.08 19.40
N ASP A 124 16.14 -14.25 20.05
CA ASP A 124 15.24 -15.36 19.67
C ASP A 124 13.75 -15.01 19.89
N TYR A 125 13.44 -14.38 21.03
CA TYR A 125 12.07 -13.96 21.33
C TYR A 125 11.62 -12.79 20.46
N LEU A 126 12.55 -11.90 20.09
CA LEU A 126 12.29 -10.81 19.16
C LEU A 126 11.88 -11.35 17.78
N ALA A 127 12.60 -12.36 17.28
CA ALA A 127 12.28 -13.00 16.01
C ALA A 127 10.89 -13.66 16.04
N ILE A 128 10.59 -14.44 17.09
CA ILE A 128 9.28 -15.09 17.24
C ILE A 128 8.16 -14.06 17.34
N ALA A 129 8.33 -13.03 18.16
CA ALA A 129 7.32 -11.99 18.37
C ALA A 129 7.02 -11.20 17.08
N THR A 130 8.05 -10.81 16.33
CA THR A 130 7.86 -10.05 15.09
C THR A 130 7.19 -10.87 13.99
N LEU A 131 7.49 -12.18 13.90
CA LEU A 131 6.79 -13.09 13.00
C LEU A 131 5.30 -13.19 13.36
N LEU A 132 4.97 -13.43 14.64
CA LEU A 132 3.59 -13.53 15.10
C LEU A 132 2.80 -12.25 14.82
N ILE A 133 3.40 -11.08 15.09
CA ILE A 133 2.75 -9.80 14.81
C ILE A 133 2.55 -9.60 13.30
N SER A 134 3.52 -9.98 12.47
CA SER A 134 3.38 -9.93 11.02
C SER A 134 2.21 -10.77 10.53
N GLU A 135 2.03 -11.98 11.06
CA GLU A 135 0.91 -12.85 10.67
C GLU A 135 -0.44 -12.26 11.10
N ILE A 136 -0.53 -11.64 12.28
CA ILE A 136 -1.74 -10.92 12.71
C ILE A 136 -2.05 -9.78 11.73
N VAL A 137 -1.05 -8.97 11.35
CA VAL A 137 -1.25 -7.86 10.41
C VAL A 137 -1.71 -8.38 9.04
N ILE A 138 -1.12 -9.46 8.54
CA ILE A 138 -1.51 -10.08 7.27
C ILE A 138 -2.94 -10.64 7.37
N ALA A 139 -3.27 -11.33 8.47
CA ALA A 139 -4.59 -11.90 8.70
C ALA A 139 -5.67 -10.81 8.72
N VAL A 140 -5.44 -9.71 9.45
CA VAL A 140 -6.34 -8.56 9.46
C VAL A 140 -6.50 -8.02 8.03
N LEU A 141 -5.42 -7.69 7.33
CA LEU A 141 -5.49 -7.14 5.98
C LEU A 141 -6.21 -8.05 4.97
N LYS A 142 -6.15 -9.38 5.16
CA LYS A 142 -6.84 -10.35 4.32
C LYS A 142 -8.34 -10.46 4.60
N HIS A 143 -8.80 -10.10 5.80
CA HIS A 143 -10.20 -10.16 6.21
C HIS A 143 -10.94 -8.82 6.10
N GLU A 144 -10.23 -7.71 5.90
CA GLU A 144 -10.83 -6.37 5.69
C GLU A 144 -11.28 -6.18 4.23
N ASP A 145 -12.30 -6.94 3.82
CA ASP A 145 -12.85 -6.96 2.47
C ASP A 145 -13.50 -5.63 2.07
N TRP A 146 -14.28 -5.00 2.95
CA TRP A 146 -14.93 -3.70 2.69
C TRP A 146 -13.93 -2.56 2.37
N LEU A 147 -12.69 -2.66 2.86
CA LEU A 147 -11.69 -1.59 2.75
C LEU A 147 -10.80 -1.76 1.51
N ALA A 148 -10.28 -2.96 1.29
CA ALA A 148 -9.30 -3.23 0.23
C ALA A 148 -9.58 -4.49 -0.59
N ARG A 149 -10.77 -5.07 -0.43
CA ARG A 149 -11.17 -6.38 -0.97
C ARG A 149 -10.38 -7.58 -0.45
N GLY A 150 -9.59 -7.41 0.62
CA GLY A 150 -8.85 -8.51 1.27
C GLY A 150 -8.01 -9.34 0.29
N VAL A 151 -8.44 -10.58 0.03
CA VAL A 151 -7.81 -11.51 -0.91
C VAL A 151 -8.37 -11.43 -2.34
N LYS A 152 -9.48 -10.71 -2.55
CA LYS A 152 -10.13 -10.54 -3.86
C LYS A 152 -9.38 -9.50 -4.71
N ASN A 153 -9.37 -9.68 -6.02
CA ASN A 153 -8.56 -8.86 -6.93
C ASN A 153 -9.11 -7.43 -7.10
N VAL A 154 -8.24 -6.44 -7.24
CA VAL A 154 -8.61 -5.06 -7.63
C VAL A 154 -8.07 -4.80 -9.03
N ILE A 155 -8.97 -4.54 -9.98
CA ILE A 155 -8.64 -4.35 -11.40
C ILE A 155 -8.77 -2.88 -11.82
N GLY A 156 -8.16 -2.52 -12.96
CA GLY A 156 -8.34 -1.20 -13.57
C GLY A 156 -7.49 -0.08 -12.97
N LEU A 157 -6.49 -0.40 -12.15
CA LEU A 157 -5.55 0.59 -11.65
C LEU A 157 -4.70 1.16 -12.78
N LYS A 158 -4.71 2.50 -12.92
CA LYS A 158 -3.87 3.20 -13.88
C LYS A 158 -2.40 3.05 -13.47
N ARG A 159 -1.63 2.33 -14.29
CA ARG A 159 -0.19 2.17 -14.12
C ARG A 159 0.55 3.47 -14.52
N PRO A 160 1.76 3.73 -13.99
CA PRO A 160 2.47 5.00 -14.24
C PRO A 160 3.09 5.08 -15.64
N VAL A 161 3.18 3.95 -16.35
CA VAL A 161 3.76 3.82 -17.69
C VAL A 161 2.64 3.70 -18.73
N PRO A 162 2.78 4.27 -19.94
CA PRO A 162 1.76 4.16 -21.00
C PRO A 162 1.42 2.71 -21.36
N TYR A 163 0.24 2.53 -21.95
CA TYR A 163 -0.19 1.25 -22.52
C TYR A 163 0.38 1.05 -23.92
N GLU A 164 0.80 -0.17 -24.21
CA GLU A 164 1.36 -0.59 -25.50
C GLU A 164 0.37 -0.29 -26.63
N VAL A 165 -0.91 -0.63 -26.40
CA VAL A 165 -2.01 -0.37 -27.34
C VAL A 165 -2.15 1.12 -27.65
N ASN A 166 -2.00 1.99 -26.64
CA ASN A 166 -2.07 3.43 -26.85
C ASN A 166 -0.86 3.96 -27.61
N LEU A 167 0.34 3.39 -27.38
CA LEU A 167 1.54 3.78 -28.12
C LEU A 167 1.45 3.37 -29.60
N GLN A 168 0.86 2.21 -29.88
CA GLN A 168 0.71 1.69 -31.24
C GLN A 168 -0.17 2.58 -32.13
N THR A 169 -1.11 3.32 -31.53
CA THR A 169 -2.00 4.25 -32.25
C THR A 169 -1.48 5.68 -32.28
N THR A 170 -0.40 6.00 -31.57
CA THR A 170 0.05 7.39 -31.43
C THR A 170 1.05 7.78 -32.53
N ASP A 171 0.74 8.86 -33.26
CA ASP A 171 1.54 9.32 -34.42
C ASP A 171 3.02 9.55 -34.13
N TRP A 172 3.35 10.17 -32.98
CA TRP A 172 4.75 10.44 -32.64
C TRP A 172 5.56 9.16 -32.49
N PHE A 173 4.94 8.10 -31.97
CA PHE A 173 5.59 6.82 -31.72
C PHE A 173 5.78 6.05 -33.03
N ILE A 174 4.77 6.06 -33.91
CA ILE A 174 4.88 5.48 -35.25
C ILE A 174 6.01 6.16 -36.03
N ARG A 175 6.07 7.50 -36.02
CA ARG A 175 7.15 8.27 -36.67
C ARG A 175 8.51 7.99 -36.07
N LEU A 176 8.60 7.78 -34.75
CA LEU A 176 9.85 7.39 -34.10
C LEU A 176 10.35 6.03 -34.60
N ILE A 177 9.47 5.04 -34.67
CA ILE A 177 9.82 3.69 -35.15
C ILE A 177 10.19 3.70 -36.63
N GLU A 178 9.47 4.46 -37.46
CA GLU A 178 9.80 4.66 -38.87
C GLU A 178 11.19 5.31 -39.04
N ARG A 179 11.51 6.30 -38.22
CA ARG A 179 12.83 6.97 -38.21
C ARG A 179 13.96 6.06 -37.74
N LEU A 180 13.69 5.15 -36.81
CA LEU A 180 14.71 4.20 -36.33
C LEU A 180 14.98 3.09 -37.35
N ASN A 181 13.98 2.73 -38.16
CA ASN A 181 14.06 1.59 -39.10
C ASN A 181 14.14 2.01 -40.57
N THR A 182 14.49 3.27 -40.86
CA THR A 182 14.43 3.84 -42.21
C THR A 182 15.27 3.05 -43.22
N GLY A 183 16.42 2.50 -42.80
CA GLY A 183 17.28 1.67 -43.64
C GLY A 183 16.65 0.33 -44.04
N SER A 184 15.93 -0.33 -43.12
CA SER A 184 15.21 -1.58 -43.42
C SER A 184 13.95 -1.32 -44.26
N LEU A 185 13.26 -0.20 -44.01
CA LEU A 185 12.04 0.17 -44.73
C LEU A 185 12.28 0.71 -46.14
N SER A 186 13.46 1.26 -46.44
CA SER A 186 13.80 1.75 -47.79
C SER A 186 14.03 0.63 -48.79
N LEU A 187 14.26 -0.59 -48.33
CA LEU A 187 14.50 -1.77 -49.17
C LEU A 187 13.20 -2.41 -49.68
N ILE A 188 12.06 -2.05 -49.09
CA ILE A 188 10.74 -2.58 -49.44
C ILE A 188 10.07 -1.60 -50.40
N THR A 189 9.90 -2.00 -51.65
CA THR A 189 9.29 -1.20 -52.71
C THR A 189 7.76 -1.23 -52.67
N ASP A 190 7.17 -2.32 -52.17
CA ASP A 190 5.71 -2.48 -52.09
C ASP A 190 5.10 -1.73 -50.91
N VAL A 191 4.15 -0.83 -51.21
CA VAL A 191 3.51 0.06 -50.22
C VAL A 191 2.72 -0.75 -49.17
N SER A 192 2.03 -1.81 -49.61
CA SER A 192 1.23 -2.67 -48.73
C SER A 192 2.11 -3.45 -47.75
N GLU A 193 3.20 -4.04 -48.24
CA GLU A 193 4.14 -4.80 -47.42
C GLU A 193 4.88 -3.89 -46.43
N LYS A 194 5.29 -2.69 -46.88
CA LYS A 194 5.90 -1.69 -46.02
C LYS A 194 5.00 -1.31 -44.84
N GLN A 195 3.71 -1.16 -45.07
CA GLN A 195 2.75 -0.83 -44.01
C GLN A 195 2.53 -2.00 -43.04
N ALA A 196 2.54 -3.24 -43.53
CA ALA A 196 2.44 -4.43 -42.68
C ALA A 196 3.65 -4.59 -41.76
N VAL A 197 4.86 -4.45 -42.32
CA VAL A 197 6.12 -4.53 -41.57
C VAL A 197 6.23 -3.40 -40.55
N LEU A 198 5.85 -2.17 -40.91
CA LEU A 198 5.85 -1.05 -39.98
C LEU A 198 4.93 -1.30 -38.78
N LYS A 199 3.73 -1.84 -38.99
CA LYS A 199 2.82 -2.20 -37.89
C LYS A 199 3.45 -3.23 -36.94
N GLN A 200 4.11 -4.25 -37.48
CA GLN A 200 4.81 -5.24 -36.67
C GLN A 200 5.94 -4.61 -35.83
N LEU A 201 6.78 -3.79 -36.46
CA LEU A 201 7.86 -3.07 -35.78
C LEU A 201 7.34 -2.12 -34.69
N VAL A 202 6.19 -1.49 -34.89
CA VAL A 202 5.54 -0.64 -33.89
C VAL A 202 5.03 -1.45 -32.70
N ILE A 203 4.46 -2.64 -32.93
CA ILE A 203 4.02 -3.53 -31.85
C ILE A 203 5.23 -3.99 -31.01
N GLU A 204 6.28 -4.49 -31.66
CA GLU A 204 7.51 -4.92 -30.97
C GLU A 204 8.18 -3.75 -30.25
N GLY A 205 8.32 -2.61 -30.92
CA GLY A 205 8.86 -1.37 -30.38
C GLY A 205 8.09 -0.88 -29.16
N SER A 206 6.75 -0.92 -29.19
CA SER A 206 5.90 -0.49 -28.06
C SER A 206 6.15 -1.34 -26.81
N THR A 207 6.34 -2.65 -26.98
CA THR A 207 6.63 -3.58 -25.89
C THR A 207 8.01 -3.33 -25.29
N VAL A 208 9.02 -3.11 -26.13
CA VAL A 208 10.39 -2.80 -25.68
C VAL A 208 10.43 -1.45 -24.96
N PHE A 209 9.77 -0.44 -25.53
CA PHE A 209 9.71 0.89 -24.95
C PHE A 209 9.09 0.87 -23.54
N VAL A 210 7.94 0.19 -23.37
CA VAL A 210 7.29 0.07 -22.05
C VAL A 210 8.21 -0.64 -21.04
N LYS A 211 8.90 -1.72 -21.45
CA LYS A 211 9.87 -2.41 -20.59
C LYS A 211 11.02 -1.49 -20.18
N LEU A 212 11.53 -0.66 -21.08
CA LEU A 212 12.57 0.33 -20.78
C LEU A 212 12.06 1.40 -19.80
N CYS A 213 10.82 1.87 -19.95
CA CYS A 213 10.21 2.78 -18.98
C CYS A 213 10.11 2.16 -17.58
N TYR A 214 9.69 0.89 -17.48
CA TYR A 214 9.67 0.18 -16.21
C TYR A 214 11.06 -0.02 -15.62
N ALA A 215 12.05 -0.38 -16.44
CA ALA A 215 13.43 -0.52 -16.01
C ALA A 215 14.00 0.81 -15.49
N GLY A 216 13.76 1.91 -16.20
CA GLY A 216 14.14 3.26 -15.77
C GLY A 216 13.46 3.66 -14.47
N LEU A 217 12.15 3.43 -14.36
CA LEU A 217 11.39 3.71 -13.14
C LEU A 217 11.94 2.91 -11.95
N PHE A 218 12.21 1.62 -12.14
CA PHE A 218 12.77 0.76 -11.10
C PHE A 218 14.15 1.23 -10.68
N ALA A 219 15.02 1.56 -11.64
CA ALA A 219 16.36 2.09 -11.38
C ALA A 219 16.30 3.38 -10.56
N VAL A 220 15.40 4.31 -10.90
CA VAL A 220 15.20 5.56 -10.13
C VAL A 220 14.83 5.25 -8.68
N VAL A 221 13.87 4.36 -8.44
CA VAL A 221 13.44 3.99 -7.09
C VAL A 221 14.60 3.35 -6.31
N VAL A 222 15.35 2.43 -6.92
CA VAL A 222 16.50 1.78 -6.28
C VAL A 222 17.58 2.79 -5.94
N ILE A 223 17.91 3.71 -6.86
CA ILE A 223 18.90 4.77 -6.62
C ILE A 223 18.47 5.65 -5.45
N ILE A 224 17.20 6.07 -5.39
CA ILE A 224 16.68 6.85 -4.26
C ILE A 224 16.85 6.09 -2.94
N LEU A 225 16.46 4.82 -2.89
CA LEU A 225 16.61 3.99 -1.69
C LEU A 225 18.07 3.81 -1.29
N LEU A 226 18.96 3.64 -2.27
CA LEU A 226 20.40 3.52 -2.04
C LEU A 226 20.95 4.82 -1.41
N ILE A 227 20.60 5.98 -1.95
CA ILE A 227 21.00 7.28 -1.40
C ILE A 227 20.49 7.44 0.05
N LEU A 228 19.23 7.06 0.32
CA LEU A 228 18.66 7.14 1.66
C LEU A 228 19.36 6.21 2.65
N THR A 229 19.65 4.98 2.27
CA THR A 229 20.36 4.01 3.13
C THR A 229 21.81 4.40 3.36
N GLN A 230 22.51 4.92 2.35
CA GLN A 230 23.85 5.49 2.52
C GLN A 230 23.82 6.67 3.50
N LYS A 231 22.89 7.61 3.35
CA LYS A 231 22.73 8.73 4.29
C LYS A 231 22.48 8.24 5.71
N ALA A 232 21.63 7.23 5.89
CA ALA A 232 21.37 6.64 7.21
C ALA A 232 22.65 6.01 7.81
N LEU A 233 23.45 5.33 6.99
CA LEU A 233 24.70 4.68 7.40
C LEU A 233 25.80 5.67 7.83
N TYR A 234 25.95 6.80 7.14
CA TYR A 234 26.94 7.83 7.47
C TYR A 234 26.46 8.85 8.53
N SER A 235 25.20 8.77 8.94
CA SER A 235 24.63 9.61 9.99
C SER A 235 25.22 9.30 11.37
N PRO A 236 25.01 10.15 12.40
CA PRO A 236 25.44 9.88 13.77
C PRO A 236 24.94 8.54 14.30
N TRP A 237 23.72 8.13 13.91
CA TRP A 237 23.15 6.84 14.28
C TRP A 237 23.96 5.67 13.69
N GLY A 238 24.33 5.75 12.41
CA GLY A 238 25.13 4.70 11.77
C GLY A 238 26.54 4.59 12.36
N ARG A 239 27.15 5.73 12.74
CA ARG A 239 28.43 5.74 13.47
C ARG A 239 28.30 5.09 14.86
N MET A 240 27.22 5.38 15.57
CA MET A 240 26.94 4.78 16.88
C MET A 240 26.76 3.26 16.79
N MET A 241 25.98 2.77 15.81
CA MET A 241 25.76 1.32 15.64
C MET A 241 27.05 0.55 15.36
N ARG A 242 27.96 1.11 14.55
CA ARG A 242 29.29 0.51 14.32
C ARG A 242 30.11 0.49 15.59
N ALA A 243 30.15 1.60 16.32
CA ALA A 243 30.89 1.68 17.58
C ALA A 243 30.41 0.66 18.62
N ILE A 244 29.10 0.39 18.73
CA ILE A 244 28.55 -0.62 19.64
C ILE A 244 29.05 -2.02 19.24
N ARG A 245 28.93 -2.37 17.96
CA ARG A 245 29.36 -3.68 17.45
C ARG A 245 30.86 -3.90 17.65
N ASP A 246 31.67 -2.90 17.31
CA ASP A 246 33.13 -2.97 17.45
C ASP A 246 33.52 -3.13 18.95
N ASN A 247 32.71 -2.61 19.88
CA ASN A 247 32.89 -2.78 21.33
C ASN A 247 32.51 -4.21 21.81
N GLU A 248 31.50 -4.84 21.21
CA GLU A 248 31.13 -6.24 21.51
C GLU A 248 32.20 -7.24 21.03
N GLU A 249 32.80 -7.00 19.85
CA GLU A 249 33.92 -7.82 19.36
C GLU A 249 35.14 -7.71 20.28
N ALA A 250 35.46 -6.49 20.74
CA ALA A 250 36.56 -6.25 21.66
C ALA A 250 36.33 -6.84 23.06
N ALA A 251 35.08 -6.93 23.54
CA ALA A 251 34.74 -7.50 24.84
C ALA A 251 34.72 -9.04 24.87
N ASN A 252 34.62 -9.68 23.70
CA ASN A 252 34.65 -11.14 23.55
C ASN A 252 36.05 -11.71 23.27
N ALA A 253 37.06 -10.86 23.05
CA ALA A 253 38.46 -11.22 22.81
C ALA A 253 39.30 -11.22 24.10
#